data_AF-A0A2V9CRR4-F1
#
_entry.id   AF-A0A2V9CRR4-F1
#
_cell.length_a   1.000
_cell.length_b   1.000
_cell.length_c   1.000
_cell.angle_alpha   90.00
_cell.angle_beta   90.00
_cell.angle_gamma   90.00
#
_symmetry.space_group_name_H-M   'P 1'
#
loop_
_entity.id
_entity.type
_entity.pdbx_description
1 polymer ?
#
loop_
_entity_poly.entity_id
_entity_poly.type
_entity_poly.pdbx_seq_one_letter_code
_entity_poly.pdbx_strand_id
1 'polypeptide(L)'
;MSLPVNNEWETSLKAWYKITKAAKWEHLLDLRQTFPSADSVGTCIVFNIHGNKCRLITRINFKWQLVYTLHVLDHAEYDNGRWKNDCDCD
;
A
#
# COMPACT_ATOMS: atom_id res chain seq x y z
N MET A 1 28.43 9.30 8.09
CA MET A 1 28.40 8.00 7.42
C MET A 1 26.94 7.70 7.10
N SER A 2 26.51 8.02 5.88
CA SER A 2 25.13 7.84 5.44
C SER A 2 25.02 6.44 4.88
N LEU A 3 24.11 5.61 5.38
CA LEU A 3 23.81 4.33 4.74
C LEU A 3 23.37 4.60 3.29
N PRO A 4 23.79 3.78 2.31
CA PRO A 4 23.31 3.91 0.96
C PRO A 4 21.80 3.67 0.98
N VAL A 5 21.02 4.71 0.71
CA VAL A 5 19.59 4.60 0.43
C VAL A 5 19.48 3.95 -0.95
N ASN A 6 19.71 2.63 -1.00
CA ASN A 6 19.41 1.83 -2.18
C ASN A 6 17.91 1.61 -2.19
N ASN A 7 17.18 2.61 -2.67
CA ASN A 7 15.73 2.64 -2.54
C ASN A 7 15.11 2.00 -3.79
N GLU A 8 15.28 0.68 -3.88
CA GLU A 8 14.89 -0.15 -5.04
C GLU A 8 13.45 0.11 -5.49
N TRP A 9 12.58 0.54 -4.56
CA TRP A 9 11.16 0.79 -4.82
C TRP A 9 10.78 2.28 -4.84
N GLU A 10 11.72 3.20 -4.63
CA GLU A 10 11.43 4.64 -4.48
C GLU A 10 10.63 5.20 -5.64
N THR A 11 11.07 4.89 -6.86
CA THR A 11 10.44 5.38 -8.08
C THR A 11 9.00 4.86 -8.19
N SER A 12 8.79 3.57 -7.88
CA SER A 12 7.47 2.95 -7.91
C SER A 12 6.56 3.49 -6.79
N LEU A 13 7.09 3.71 -5.59
CA LEU A 13 6.36 4.31 -4.46
C LEU A 13 6.00 5.77 -4.74
N LYS A 14 6.89 6.56 -5.35
CA LYS A 14 6.60 7.92 -5.81
C LYS A 14 5.54 7.94 -6.89
N ALA A 15 5.54 6.99 -7.82
CA ALA A 15 4.51 6.85 -8.83
C ALA A 15 3.14 6.53 -8.19
N TRP A 16 3.10 5.55 -7.29
CA TRP A 16 1.90 5.23 -6.51
C TRP A 16 1.39 6.45 -5.74
N TYR A 17 2.27 7.18 -5.06
CA TYR A 17 1.90 8.39 -4.32
C TYR A 17 1.29 9.46 -5.22
N LYS A 18 1.89 9.73 -6.39
CA LYS A 18 1.37 10.73 -7.33
C LYS A 18 -0.03 10.37 -7.82
N ILE A 19 -0.25 9.11 -8.18
CA ILE A 19 -1.58 8.62 -8.63
C ILE A 19 -2.58 8.74 -7.48
N THR A 20 -2.23 8.20 -6.32
CA THR A 20 -3.11 8.16 -5.12
C THR A 20 -3.47 9.56 -4.64
N LYS A 21 -2.53 10.51 -4.66
CA LYS A 21 -2.77 11.91 -4.26
C LYS A 21 -3.77 12.63 -5.16
N ALA A 22 -3.81 12.27 -6.45
CA ALA A 22 -4.73 12.86 -7.42
C ALA A 22 -6.08 12.13 -7.49
N ALA A 23 -6.15 10.91 -6.94
CA ALA A 23 -7.33 10.07 -7.00
C ALA A 23 -8.45 10.58 -6.09
N LYS A 24 -9.68 10.30 -6.50
CA LYS A 24 -10.89 10.53 -5.72
C LYS A 24 -11.73 9.26 -5.70
N TRP A 25 -11.29 8.27 -4.94
CA TRP A 25 -12.01 7.00 -4.85
C TRP A 25 -13.13 7.14 -3.81
N GLU A 26 -14.36 6.78 -4.17
CA GLU A 26 -15.49 6.81 -3.24
C GLU A 26 -15.63 5.46 -2.51
N HIS A 27 -15.16 4.39 -3.15
CA HIS A 27 -15.13 3.05 -2.59
C HIS A 27 -14.04 2.16 -3.22
N LEU A 28 -13.89 0.95 -2.68
CA LEU A 28 -12.88 -0.02 -3.12
C LEU A 28 -12.96 -0.36 -4.61
N LEU A 29 -14.15 -0.32 -5.22
CA LEU A 29 -14.30 -0.61 -6.65
C LEU A 29 -13.61 0.44 -7.53
N ASP A 30 -13.69 1.73 -7.18
CA ASP A 30 -12.99 2.80 -7.92
C ASP A 30 -11.47 2.70 -7.75
N LEU A 31 -11.05 2.37 -6.53
CA LEU A 31 -9.65 2.12 -6.23
C LEU A 31 -9.13 0.99 -7.12
N ARG A 32 -9.87 -0.11 -7.25
CA ARG A 32 -9.51 -1.25 -8.10
C ARG A 32 -9.55 -0.92 -9.60
N GLN A 33 -10.31 0.08 -10.05
CA GLN A 33 -10.17 0.58 -11.42
C GLN A 33 -8.81 1.23 -11.66
N THR A 34 -8.21 1.84 -10.63
CA THR A 34 -6.87 2.45 -10.70
C THR A 34 -5.75 1.44 -10.43
N PHE A 35 -5.96 0.57 -9.44
CA PHE A 35 -5.03 -0.46 -9.00
C PHE A 35 -5.74 -1.83 -8.96
N PRO A 36 -5.87 -2.53 -10.09
CA PRO A 36 -6.65 -3.77 -10.19
C PRO A 36 -6.20 -4.90 -9.27
N SER A 37 -4.92 -4.91 -8.90
CA SER A 37 -4.33 -5.91 -8.00
C SER A 37 -4.37 -5.51 -6.53
N ALA A 38 -5.12 -4.47 -6.16
CA ALA A 38 -5.26 -4.07 -4.76
C ALA A 38 -6.18 -5.03 -3.99
N ASP A 39 -5.65 -5.56 -2.90
CA ASP A 39 -6.31 -6.54 -2.04
C ASP A 39 -6.80 -5.89 -0.75
N SER A 40 -7.97 -6.31 -0.27
CA SER A 40 -8.48 -5.91 1.05
C SER A 40 -8.20 -7.02 2.06
N VAL A 41 -7.53 -6.68 3.16
CA VAL A 41 -7.23 -7.59 4.26
C VAL A 41 -7.65 -6.92 5.56
N GLY A 42 -8.75 -7.39 6.15
CA GLY A 42 -9.41 -6.70 7.26
C GLY A 42 -9.75 -5.25 6.88
N THR A 43 -9.26 -4.28 7.67
CA THR A 43 -9.42 -2.84 7.42
C THR A 43 -8.36 -2.24 6.50
N CYS A 44 -7.36 -3.03 6.09
CA CYS A 44 -6.27 -2.58 5.24
C CYS A 44 -6.50 -2.84 3.75
N ILE A 45 -5.86 -2.00 2.93
CA ILE A 45 -5.67 -2.19 1.49
C ILE A 45 -4.18 -2.42 1.21
N VAL A 46 -3.88 -3.51 0.52
CA VAL A 46 -2.54 -3.95 0.15
C VAL A 46 -2.31 -3.69 -1.34
N PHE A 47 -1.20 -3.03 -1.67
CA PHE A 47 -0.79 -2.78 -3.05
C PHE A 47 0.48 -3.56 -3.39
N ASN A 48 0.49 -4.13 -4.60
CA ASN A 48 1.68 -4.72 -5.20
C ASN A 48 2.52 -3.63 -5.87
N ILE A 49 3.72 -3.38 -5.34
CA ILE A 49 4.64 -2.35 -5.83
C ILE A 49 5.86 -3.01 -6.48
N HIS A 50 6.40 -2.35 -7.52
CA HIS A 50 7.64 -2.74 -8.17
C HIS A 50 7.63 -4.20 -8.69
N GLY A 51 6.63 -4.55 -9.51
CA GLY A 51 6.53 -5.89 -10.09
C GLY A 51 6.32 -6.98 -9.04
N ASN A 52 5.45 -6.72 -8.06
CA ASN A 52 5.09 -7.65 -6.99
C ASN A 52 6.19 -7.91 -5.94
N LYS A 53 7.31 -7.19 -5.97
CA LYS A 53 8.44 -7.37 -5.04
C LYS A 53 8.24 -6.66 -3.70
N CYS A 54 7.33 -5.69 -3.65
CA CYS A 54 7.04 -4.89 -2.48
C CYS A 54 5.54 -4.90 -2.19
N ARG A 55 5.17 -4.89 -0.91
CA ARG A 55 3.81 -4.74 -0.41
C ARG A 55 3.70 -3.44 0.35
N LEU A 56 2.88 -2.53 -0.18
CA LEU A 56 2.51 -1.31 0.50
C LEU A 56 1.16 -1.54 1.19
N ILE A 57 1.16 -1.52 2.52
CA ILE A 57 -0.04 -1.74 3.33
C ILE A 57 -0.56 -0.38 3.79
N THR A 58 -1.83 -0.14 3.53
CA THR A 58 -2.48 1.14 3.83
C THR A 58 -3.80 0.96 4.54
N ARG A 59 -4.25 2.00 5.22
CA ARG A 59 -5.63 2.17 5.65
C ARG A 59 -6.24 3.34 4.91
N ILE A 60 -7.43 3.17 4.35
CA ILE A 60 -8.08 4.20 3.53
C ILE A 60 -9.43 4.57 4.13
N ASN A 61 -9.61 5.86 4.40
CA ASN A 61 -10.90 6.44 4.69
C ASN A 61 -11.43 7.13 3.43
N PHE A 62 -12.27 6.42 2.68
CA PHE A 62 -12.84 6.95 1.43
C PHE A 62 -13.71 8.19 1.65
N LYS A 63 -14.44 8.29 2.77
CA LYS A 63 -15.28 9.46 3.05
C LYS A 63 -14.45 10.74 3.19
N TRP A 64 -13.29 10.65 3.84
CA TRP A 64 -12.42 11.80 4.09
C TRP A 64 -11.28 11.92 3.10
N GLN A 65 -11.18 11.01 2.12
CA GLN A 65 -10.09 10.97 1.13
C GLN A 65 -8.72 10.91 1.81
N LEU A 66 -8.61 10.14 2.90
CA LEU A 66 -7.37 9.97 3.66
C LEU A 66 -6.80 8.58 3.42
N VAL A 67 -5.51 8.54 3.06
CA VAL A 67 -4.73 7.31 2.89
C VAL A 67 -3.58 7.35 3.88
N TYR A 68 -3.55 6.36 4.77
CA TYR A 68 -2.48 6.16 5.73
C TYR A 68 -1.59 5.03 5.25
N THR A 69 -0.31 5.30 5.04
CA THR A 69 0.69 4.24 4.85
C THR A 69 1.06 3.67 6.20
N LEU A 70 0.87 2.36 6.38
CA LEU A 70 1.21 1.65 7.61
C LEU A 70 2.57 0.96 7.47
N HIS A 71 2.77 0.22 6.39
CA HIS A 71 3.97 -0.58 6.17
C HIS A 71 4.40 -0.59 4.70
N VAL A 72 5.70 -0.74 4.48
CA VAL A 72 6.32 -1.00 3.17
C VAL A 72 7.24 -2.20 3.36
N LEU A 73 6.83 -3.35 2.85
CA LEU A 73 7.45 -4.64 3.17
C LEU A 73 7.99 -5.33 1.90
N ASP A 74 9.06 -6.10 2.04
CA ASP A 74 9.38 -7.13 1.05
C ASP A 74 8.42 -8.32 1.15
N HIS A 75 8.62 -9.32 0.28
CA HIS A 75 7.78 -10.52 0.29
C HIS A 75 7.94 -11.35 1.57
N ALA A 76 9.16 -11.48 2.11
CA ALA A 76 9.43 -12.30 3.29
C ALA A 76 8.82 -11.69 4.55
N GLU A 77 8.91 -10.36 4.70
CA GLU A 77 8.28 -9.61 5.79
C GLU A 77 6.75 -9.64 5.70
N TYR A 78 6.21 -9.53 4.48
CA TYR A 78 4.78 -9.65 4.24
C TYR A 78 4.26 -11.04 4.62
N ASP A 79 4.98 -12.10 4.24
CA ASP A 79 4.58 -13.49 4.47
C ASP A 79 4.64 -13.88 5.96
N ASN A 80 5.50 -13.25 6.75
CA ASN A 80 5.53 -13.41 8.21
C ASN A 80 4.19 -12.98 8.86
N GLY A 81 3.42 -12.10 8.21
CA GLY A 81 2.05 -11.81 8.60
C GLY A 81 1.86 -10.92 9.84
N ARG A 82 2.94 -10.50 10.51
CA ARG A 82 2.89 -9.63 11.71
C ARG A 82 2.13 -8.32 11.50
N TRP A 83 2.14 -7.81 10.27
CA TRP A 83 1.44 -6.57 9.88
C TRP A 83 -0.09 -6.68 9.96
N LYS A 84 -0.66 -7.90 9.95
CA LYS A 84 -2.11 -8.11 10.01
C LYS A 84 -2.73 -7.63 11.32
N ASN A 85 -1.94 -7.56 12.39
CA ASN A 85 -2.37 -7.02 13.69
C ASN A 85 -2.78 -5.54 13.58
N ASP A 86 -2.24 -4.79 12.62
CA ASP A 86 -2.60 -3.39 12.36
C ASP A 86 -3.79 -3.26 11.40
N CYS A 87 -4.36 -4.38 10.96
CA CYS A 87 -5.44 -4.46 9.98
C CYS A 87 -6.73 -5.02 10.57
N ASP A 88 -6.83 -5.12 11.90
CA ASP A 88 -8.01 -5.59 12.63
C ASP A 88 -8.51 -6.95 12.11
N CYS A 89 -7.56 -7.86 11.84
CA CYS A 89 -7.80 -9.22 11.37
C CYS A 89 -7.87 -10.20 12.55
N ASP A 90 -8.80 -9.98 13.47
CA ASP A 90 -9.07 -10.88 14.62
C ASP A 90 -10.36 -11.69 14.42
#